data_AF-A0A7X4D8N7-F1
#
_entry.id   AF-A0A7X4D8N7-F1
#
_cell.length_a   1.000
_cell.length_b   1.000
_cell.length_c   1.000
_cell.angle_alpha   90.00
_cell.angle_beta   90.00
_cell.angle_gamma   90.00
#
_symmetry.space_group_name_H-M   'P 1'
#
loop_
_entity.id
_entity.type
_entity.pdbx_description
1 polymer ?
#
loop_
_entity_poly.entity_id
_entity_poly.type
_entity_poly.pdbx_seq_one_letter_code
_entity_poly.pdbx_strand_id
1 'polypeptide(L)'
;MTPVQTEGYAPCVSRPPSTPAAEPAAPQNPAQLRRFLQESKSADPDAWESARKLVHRSRLEHTLARLVERIQHSPLPGTLRDGLVAGLRSASAEGTDRVRLKELTGLPPTKAIRALCVHFAIVREEASSSGPPPHEVEAFVKQDVSPYDLLLQVEKPSLLDLGAGDLSFEEGLLDQYLTSLQQSGKALTLHAVDRLQPGSQLGGAYHANPERLRRLTRDAPDTLQFRFWGGVDMMDLSTHPHLLARYTVLTCHAPATPTFAYEPTRLSPATIHSHLTKTKGEYRTVRVRGEKALEVMHRGQALTFPHWKFVIHGPLALLDLAVRRGALCILSAIDDEVFWEILAQLVEDPGMRPQDVVFTPNVLPEIFGHVHQALTSVKIGERCNLSDVTPLRQNLLGSTTPQERKPPTWSFRFVEIRRGAVFPGMPAGSTARQFRHMSEEVPPWHLVLVPERVPSR
;
A
#
# COMPACT_ATOMS: atom_id res chain seq x y z
N MET A 1 31.69 -19.66 8.31
CA MET A 1 30.25 -19.39 8.07
C MET A 1 29.64 -18.99 9.40
N THR A 2 29.59 -17.69 9.66
CA THR A 2 29.09 -17.12 10.92
C THR A 2 27.61 -16.79 10.71
N PRO A 3 26.67 -17.30 11.52
CA PRO A 3 25.24 -17.10 11.31
C PRO A 3 24.81 -15.70 11.78
N VAL A 4 23.99 -15.04 10.96
CA VAL A 4 23.32 -13.77 11.24
C VAL A 4 22.37 -13.95 12.44
N GLN A 5 22.55 -13.11 13.46
CA GLN A 5 21.64 -12.95 14.58
C GLN A 5 20.60 -11.90 14.19
N THR A 6 19.33 -12.26 14.25
CA THR A 6 18.24 -11.29 14.20
C THR A 6 17.40 -11.45 15.45
N GLU A 7 17.02 -10.32 16.02
CA GLU A 7 15.98 -10.10 17.04
C GLU A 7 16.39 -10.25 18.51
N GLY A 8 16.77 -9.12 19.13
CA GLY A 8 16.68 -8.93 20.58
C GLY A 8 15.29 -8.44 20.97
N TYR A 9 14.42 -9.35 21.46
CA TYR A 9 13.10 -9.00 22.00
C TYR A 9 13.08 -9.12 23.53
N ALA A 10 12.58 -8.07 24.20
CA ALA A 10 12.27 -8.10 25.62
C ALA A 10 10.85 -8.67 25.87
N PRO A 11 10.64 -9.60 26.82
CA PRO A 11 9.33 -10.15 27.13
C PRO A 11 8.51 -9.13 27.95
N CYS A 12 7.30 -8.79 27.49
CA CYS A 12 6.43 -7.84 28.20
C CYS A 12 5.39 -8.57 29.06
N VAL A 13 5.49 -8.36 30.38
CA VAL A 13 4.55 -8.82 31.40
C VAL A 13 3.58 -7.68 31.73
N SER A 14 2.28 -8.00 31.74
CA SER A 14 1.19 -7.44 32.57
C SER A 14 0.12 -6.47 32.00
N ARG A 15 -1.09 -6.80 32.49
CA ARG A 15 -2.38 -6.13 32.72
C ARG A 15 -3.30 -5.67 31.55
N PRO A 16 -4.61 -6.00 31.61
CA PRO A 16 -5.55 -5.68 30.55
C PRO A 16 -6.18 -4.30 30.74
N PRO A 17 -6.31 -3.48 29.68
CA PRO A 17 -7.31 -2.43 29.63
C PRO A 17 -8.48 -2.81 28.71
N SER A 18 -9.61 -2.20 29.07
CA SER A 18 -10.97 -2.36 28.59
C SER A 18 -11.19 -2.14 27.09
N THR A 19 -12.09 -2.96 26.53
CA THR A 19 -12.54 -3.06 25.14
C THR A 19 -13.13 -1.74 24.59
N PRO A 20 -12.63 -1.21 23.46
CA PRO A 20 -13.36 -0.23 22.65
C PRO A 20 -14.18 -0.93 21.54
N ALA A 21 -15.25 -0.25 21.11
CA ALA A 21 -16.33 -0.76 20.26
C ALA A 21 -15.89 -1.16 18.84
N ALA A 22 -16.56 -2.21 18.31
CA ALA A 22 -16.32 -2.83 17.00
C ALA A 22 -16.84 -2.00 15.81
N GLU A 23 -16.16 -2.11 14.67
CA GLU A 23 -16.55 -1.53 13.38
C GLU A 23 -17.92 -2.02 12.86
N PRO A 24 -18.63 -1.22 12.03
CA PRO A 24 -19.87 -1.64 11.41
C PRO A 24 -19.64 -2.64 10.27
N ALA A 25 -20.27 -3.81 10.37
CA ALA A 25 -20.19 -4.89 9.38
C ALA A 25 -20.76 -4.49 7.99
N ALA A 26 -20.20 -5.05 6.92
CA ALA A 26 -20.66 -4.89 5.54
C ALA A 26 -22.16 -5.22 5.37
N PRO A 27 -22.89 -4.54 4.46
CA PRO A 27 -24.33 -4.76 4.30
C PRO A 27 -24.64 -6.18 3.83
N GLN A 28 -25.44 -6.89 4.61
CA GLN A 28 -25.85 -8.27 4.38
C GLN A 28 -27.18 -8.37 3.62
N ASN A 29 -27.94 -7.28 3.53
CA ASN A 29 -29.26 -7.26 2.90
C ASN A 29 -29.58 -5.90 2.24
N PRO A 30 -30.63 -5.80 1.38
CA PRO A 30 -30.98 -4.56 0.71
C PRO A 30 -31.31 -3.39 1.65
N ALA A 31 -31.90 -3.65 2.82
CA ALA A 31 -32.23 -2.58 3.77
C ALA A 31 -30.97 -1.94 4.35
N GLN A 32 -29.95 -2.75 4.69
CA GLN A 32 -28.65 -2.26 5.10
C GLN A 32 -27.96 -1.52 3.95
N LEU A 33 -27.95 -2.07 2.74
CA LEU A 33 -27.39 -1.39 1.56
C LEU A 33 -27.98 0.02 1.37
N ARG A 34 -29.31 0.17 1.47
CA ARG A 34 -29.98 1.48 1.40
C ARG A 34 -29.47 2.46 2.46
N ARG A 35 -29.30 1.99 3.70
CA ARG A 35 -28.76 2.79 4.81
C ARG A 35 -27.32 3.21 4.51
N PHE A 36 -26.47 2.30 4.06
CA PHE A 36 -25.08 2.58 3.69
C PHE A 36 -24.98 3.61 2.54
N LEU A 37 -25.83 3.52 1.52
CA LEU A 37 -25.88 4.50 0.43
C LEU A 37 -26.30 5.88 0.92
N GLN A 38 -27.25 5.94 1.85
CA GLN A 38 -27.68 7.20 2.46
C GLN A 38 -26.61 7.82 3.36
N GLU A 39 -25.93 7.01 4.18
CA GLU A 39 -24.81 7.43 5.03
C GLU A 39 -23.64 7.94 4.17
N SER A 40 -23.29 7.22 3.10
CA SER A 40 -22.20 7.62 2.18
C SER A 40 -22.50 8.95 1.50
N LYS A 41 -23.76 9.19 1.15
CA LYS A 41 -24.21 10.46 0.57
C LYS A 41 -24.11 11.61 1.58
N SER A 42 -24.52 11.38 2.83
CA SER A 42 -24.49 12.41 3.88
C SER A 42 -23.07 12.72 4.35
N ALA A 43 -22.18 11.73 4.31
CA ALA A 43 -20.79 11.88 4.74
C ALA A 43 -19.90 12.64 3.75
N ASP A 44 -20.31 12.74 2.47
CA ASP A 44 -19.53 13.42 1.42
C ASP A 44 -20.44 14.17 0.43
N PRO A 45 -20.94 15.36 0.80
CA PRO A 45 -21.80 16.19 -0.05
C PRO A 45 -21.15 16.60 -1.38
N ASP A 46 -19.84 16.84 -1.38
CA ASP A 46 -19.10 17.29 -2.56
C ASP A 46 -18.91 16.17 -3.59
N ALA A 47 -18.63 14.94 -3.14
CA ALA A 47 -18.62 13.79 -4.02
C ALA A 47 -20.03 13.49 -4.56
N TRP A 48 -21.06 13.69 -3.74
CA TRP A 48 -22.44 13.56 -4.21
C TRP A 48 -22.77 14.52 -5.35
N GLU A 49 -22.40 15.79 -5.24
CA GLU A 49 -22.59 16.75 -6.33
C GLU A 49 -21.75 16.42 -7.56
N SER A 50 -20.48 16.04 -7.36
CA SER A 50 -19.58 15.64 -8.44
C SER A 50 -20.06 14.40 -9.20
N ALA A 51 -20.74 13.46 -8.54
CA ALA A 51 -21.33 12.28 -9.15
C ALA A 51 -22.34 12.60 -10.27
N ARG A 52 -22.90 13.82 -10.31
CA ARG A 52 -23.82 14.26 -11.37
C ARG A 52 -23.17 14.20 -12.76
N LYS A 53 -21.87 14.47 -12.86
CA LYS A 53 -21.13 14.45 -14.15
C LYS A 53 -20.95 13.03 -14.69
N LEU A 54 -20.87 12.03 -13.81
CA LEU A 54 -20.63 10.63 -14.17
C LEU A 54 -21.84 9.95 -14.80
N VAL A 55 -23.04 10.43 -14.48
CA VAL A 55 -24.29 9.90 -15.05
C VAL A 55 -24.73 10.63 -16.33
N HIS A 56 -23.88 11.51 -16.87
CA HIS A 56 -24.15 12.17 -18.15
C HIS A 56 -24.04 11.17 -19.31
N ARG A 57 -24.86 11.33 -20.36
CA ARG A 57 -24.97 10.37 -21.49
C ARG A 57 -23.61 10.03 -22.13
N SER A 58 -22.73 11.04 -22.27
CA SER A 58 -21.39 10.86 -22.85
C SER A 58 -20.41 10.06 -21.98
N ARG A 59 -20.71 9.84 -20.69
CA ARG A 59 -19.82 9.16 -19.72
C ARG A 59 -20.48 7.94 -19.07
N LEU A 60 -21.76 7.72 -19.32
CA LEU A 60 -22.56 6.74 -18.61
C LEU A 60 -22.05 5.31 -18.83
N GLU A 61 -21.78 4.93 -20.07
CA GLU A 61 -21.29 3.57 -20.39
C GLU A 61 -19.96 3.26 -19.67
N HIS A 62 -19.02 4.20 -19.72
CA HIS A 62 -17.73 4.06 -19.03
C HIS A 62 -17.90 4.00 -17.50
N THR A 63 -18.79 4.83 -16.95
CA THR A 63 -19.10 4.84 -15.51
C THR A 63 -19.74 3.53 -15.06
N LEU A 64 -20.67 2.98 -15.85
CA LEU A 64 -21.33 1.71 -15.56
C LEU A 64 -20.33 0.54 -15.59
N ALA A 65 -19.41 0.51 -16.56
CA ALA A 65 -18.37 -0.51 -16.62
C ALA A 65 -17.49 -0.52 -15.35
N ARG A 66 -17.03 0.66 -14.92
CA ARG A 66 -16.23 0.82 -13.68
C ARG A 66 -17.00 0.44 -12.42
N LEU A 67 -18.28 0.81 -12.33
CA LEU A 67 -19.12 0.41 -11.20
C LEU A 67 -19.31 -1.10 -11.12
N VAL A 68 -19.56 -1.76 -12.25
CA VAL A 68 -19.71 -3.21 -12.32
C VAL A 68 -18.45 -3.90 -11.81
N GLU A 69 -17.28 -3.46 -12.28
CA GLU A 69 -15.99 -3.97 -11.82
C GLU A 69 -15.82 -3.78 -10.31
N ARG A 70 -16.08 -2.59 -9.78
CA ARG A 70 -15.91 -2.27 -8.36
C ARG A 70 -16.84 -3.08 -7.45
N ILE A 71 -18.08 -3.28 -7.88
CA ILE A 71 -19.06 -4.11 -7.17
C ILE A 71 -18.63 -5.57 -7.17
N GLN A 72 -18.10 -6.08 -8.28
CA GLN A 72 -17.62 -7.46 -8.36
C GLN A 72 -16.51 -7.77 -7.36
N HIS A 73 -15.65 -6.79 -7.07
CA HIS A 73 -14.53 -6.89 -6.11
C HIS A 73 -14.90 -6.45 -4.68
N SER A 74 -16.16 -6.13 -4.42
CA SER A 74 -16.60 -5.69 -3.09
C SER A 74 -16.91 -6.88 -2.17
N PRO A 75 -16.86 -6.68 -0.83
CA PRO A 75 -17.21 -7.71 0.15
C PRO A 75 -18.73 -7.94 0.26
N LEU A 76 -19.52 -7.47 -0.72
CA LEU A 76 -20.97 -7.68 -0.73
C LEU A 76 -21.32 -9.17 -0.86
N PRO A 77 -22.39 -9.64 -0.20
CA PRO A 77 -22.96 -10.97 -0.44
C PRO A 77 -23.23 -11.19 -1.93
N GLY A 78 -23.01 -12.43 -2.41
CA GLY A 78 -23.15 -12.78 -3.83
C GLY A 78 -24.51 -12.37 -4.43
N THR A 79 -25.59 -12.55 -3.68
CA THR A 79 -26.95 -12.17 -4.10
C THR A 79 -27.12 -10.66 -4.35
N LEU A 80 -26.56 -9.82 -3.49
CA LEU A 80 -26.58 -8.36 -3.66
C LEU A 80 -25.67 -7.91 -4.80
N ARG A 81 -24.48 -8.51 -4.88
CA ARG A 81 -23.48 -8.25 -5.92
C ARG A 81 -24.04 -8.54 -7.31
N ASP A 82 -24.60 -9.73 -7.50
CA ASP A 82 -25.17 -10.17 -8.77
C ASP A 82 -26.39 -9.34 -9.15
N GLY A 83 -27.23 -9.00 -8.16
CA GLY A 83 -28.39 -8.13 -8.36
C GLY A 83 -28.00 -6.73 -8.83
N LEU A 84 -26.97 -6.13 -8.22
CA LEU A 84 -26.47 -4.80 -8.61
C LEU A 84 -25.81 -4.83 -9.99
N VAL A 85 -24.96 -5.83 -10.27
CA VAL A 85 -24.30 -5.98 -11.58
C VAL A 85 -25.32 -6.16 -12.70
N ALA A 86 -26.35 -7.00 -12.49
CA ALA A 86 -27.43 -7.18 -13.44
C ALA A 86 -28.21 -5.88 -13.67
N GLY A 87 -28.52 -5.13 -12.61
CA GLY A 87 -29.20 -3.83 -12.71
C GLY A 87 -28.37 -2.76 -13.43
N LEU A 88 -27.04 -2.76 -13.26
CA LEU A 88 -26.16 -1.77 -13.89
C LEU A 88 -25.90 -2.04 -15.37
N ARG A 89 -25.70 -3.30 -15.77
CA ARG A 89 -25.50 -3.69 -17.18
C ARG A 89 -26.73 -3.37 -18.04
N SER A 90 -27.90 -3.51 -17.45
CA SER A 90 -29.18 -3.22 -18.10
C SER A 90 -29.58 -1.75 -18.03
N ALA A 91 -29.01 -0.94 -17.14
CA ALA A 91 -29.27 0.51 -17.08
C ALA A 91 -28.84 1.27 -18.36
N SER A 92 -28.04 0.65 -19.23
CA SER A 92 -27.69 1.12 -20.56
C SER A 92 -28.77 0.87 -21.63
N ALA A 93 -29.75 0.00 -21.34
CA ALA A 93 -30.86 -0.37 -22.22
C ALA A 93 -32.21 0.10 -21.62
N GLU A 94 -33.12 0.62 -22.45
CA GLU A 94 -34.41 1.13 -21.98
C GLU A 94 -35.40 0.00 -21.62
N GLY A 95 -36.25 0.24 -20.60
CA GLY A 95 -37.53 -0.45 -20.47
C GLY A 95 -37.84 -1.10 -19.13
N THR A 96 -37.16 -2.19 -18.76
CA THR A 96 -37.70 -3.15 -17.76
C THR A 96 -36.85 -3.31 -16.49
N ASP A 97 -35.53 -3.12 -16.57
CA ASP A 97 -34.60 -3.46 -15.45
C ASP A 97 -34.22 -2.29 -14.53
N ARG A 98 -34.72 -1.09 -14.84
CA ARG A 98 -34.71 0.08 -13.93
C ARG A 98 -35.42 -0.22 -12.59
N VAL A 99 -36.31 -1.20 -12.59
CA VAL A 99 -37.05 -1.69 -11.41
C VAL A 99 -36.09 -2.33 -10.40
N ARG A 100 -35.14 -3.16 -10.86
CA ARG A 100 -34.24 -3.94 -9.99
C ARG A 100 -33.25 -3.07 -9.22
N LEU A 101 -32.68 -2.05 -9.87
CA LEU A 101 -31.82 -1.06 -9.20
C LEU A 101 -32.60 -0.30 -8.11
N LYS A 102 -33.85 0.07 -8.39
CA LYS A 102 -34.72 0.75 -7.42
C LYS A 102 -35.09 -0.16 -6.25
N GLU A 103 -35.35 -1.44 -6.50
CA GLU A 103 -35.64 -2.42 -5.44
C GLU A 103 -34.44 -2.61 -4.51
N LEU A 104 -33.22 -2.73 -5.06
CA LEU A 104 -32.03 -2.94 -4.24
C LEU A 104 -31.62 -1.68 -3.48
N THR A 105 -31.64 -0.52 -4.14
CA THR A 105 -31.08 0.73 -3.60
C THR A 105 -32.12 1.67 -2.99
N GLY A 106 -33.42 1.43 -3.20
CA GLY A 106 -34.50 2.34 -2.80
C GLY A 106 -34.54 3.65 -3.60
N LEU A 107 -33.67 3.83 -4.60
CA LEU A 107 -33.47 5.08 -5.32
C LEU A 107 -33.87 4.95 -6.80
N PRO A 108 -34.34 6.02 -7.45
CA PRO A 108 -34.48 6.05 -8.90
C PRO A 108 -33.14 5.74 -9.59
N PRO A 109 -33.11 5.08 -10.76
CA PRO A 109 -31.89 4.56 -11.39
C PRO A 109 -30.71 5.55 -11.45
N THR A 110 -30.94 6.79 -11.89
CA THR A 110 -29.88 7.81 -11.95
C THR A 110 -29.34 8.19 -10.57
N LYS A 111 -30.21 8.27 -9.55
CA LYS A 111 -29.79 8.52 -8.17
C LYS A 111 -29.11 7.30 -7.56
N ALA A 112 -29.56 6.09 -7.91
CA ALA A 112 -28.93 4.83 -7.52
C ALA A 112 -27.50 4.76 -8.07
N ILE A 113 -27.30 5.00 -9.37
CA ILE A 113 -25.97 5.02 -10.00
C ILE A 113 -25.07 6.06 -9.34
N ARG A 114 -25.56 7.30 -9.10
CA ARG A 114 -24.79 8.32 -8.37
C ARG A 114 -24.40 7.88 -6.97
N ALA A 115 -25.34 7.32 -6.21
CA ALA A 115 -25.10 6.88 -4.84
C ALA A 115 -24.09 5.72 -4.81
N LEU A 116 -24.19 4.80 -5.77
CA LEU A 116 -23.21 3.74 -5.97
C LEU A 116 -21.84 4.34 -6.36
N CYS A 117 -21.77 5.34 -7.24
CA CYS A 117 -20.51 6.00 -7.59
C CYS A 117 -19.84 6.66 -6.37
N VAL A 118 -20.61 7.25 -5.46
CA VAL A 118 -20.08 7.83 -4.22
C VAL A 118 -19.62 6.71 -3.28
N HIS A 119 -20.47 5.72 -3.03
CA HIS A 119 -20.19 4.61 -2.12
C HIS A 119 -18.99 3.77 -2.55
N PHE A 120 -18.87 3.50 -3.85
CA PHE A 120 -17.76 2.75 -4.45
C PHE A 120 -16.58 3.64 -4.86
N ALA A 121 -16.57 4.91 -4.44
CA ALA A 121 -15.50 5.89 -4.62
C ALA A 121 -15.11 6.21 -6.08
N ILE A 122 -15.97 5.91 -7.06
CA ILE A 122 -15.76 6.19 -8.51
C ILE A 122 -15.54 7.69 -8.78
N VAL A 123 -16.26 8.54 -8.04
CA VAL A 123 -16.15 10.02 -8.11
C VAL A 123 -14.76 10.51 -7.70
N ARG A 124 -14.20 9.88 -6.65
CA ARG A 124 -12.90 10.28 -6.09
C ARG A 124 -11.75 9.94 -7.03
N GLU A 125 -11.90 8.88 -7.85
CA GLU A 125 -10.88 8.53 -8.84
C GLU A 125 -10.75 9.59 -9.96
N GLU A 126 -11.87 10.15 -10.45
CA GLU A 126 -11.83 11.24 -11.44
C GLU A 126 -11.33 12.56 -10.86
N ALA A 127 -11.57 12.84 -9.57
CA ALA A 127 -10.99 13.99 -8.89
C ALA A 127 -9.48 13.82 -8.63
N SER A 128 -9.02 12.58 -8.41
CA SER A 128 -7.63 12.21 -8.13
C SER A 128 -6.75 12.00 -9.37
N SER A 129 -7.30 12.09 -10.59
CA SER A 129 -6.51 12.01 -11.83
C SER A 129 -5.66 13.27 -12.11
N SER A 130 -5.69 14.26 -11.21
CA SER A 130 -4.95 15.53 -11.27
C SER A 130 -3.55 15.47 -10.65
N GLY A 131 -2.99 14.28 -10.43
CA GLY A 131 -1.59 14.14 -10.01
C GLY A 131 -0.63 14.65 -11.11
N PRO A 132 0.57 15.14 -10.73
CA PRO A 132 1.56 15.61 -11.71
C PRO A 132 1.92 14.51 -12.71
N PRO A 133 2.13 14.84 -13.99
CA PRO A 133 2.50 13.86 -14.99
C PRO A 133 3.89 13.26 -14.68
N PRO A 134 4.14 11.98 -15.05
CA PRO A 134 5.37 11.28 -14.65
C PRO A 134 6.69 11.99 -15.02
N HIS A 135 6.73 12.69 -16.16
CA HIS A 135 7.93 13.40 -16.59
C HIS A 135 8.23 14.64 -15.72
N GLU A 136 7.21 15.32 -15.19
CA GLU A 136 7.40 16.42 -14.24
C GLU A 136 7.89 15.88 -12.89
N VAL A 137 7.35 14.74 -12.45
CA VAL A 137 7.80 14.07 -11.21
C VAL A 137 9.25 13.61 -11.33
N GLU A 138 9.64 13.01 -12.46
CA GLU A 138 11.04 12.64 -12.73
C GLU A 138 11.95 13.87 -12.70
N ALA A 139 11.58 14.94 -13.41
CA ALA A 139 12.35 16.17 -13.44
C ALA A 139 12.50 16.80 -12.06
N PHE A 140 11.48 16.69 -11.20
CA PHE A 140 11.52 17.13 -9.81
C PHE A 140 12.50 16.32 -8.97
N VAL A 141 12.41 14.99 -8.99
CA VAL A 141 13.25 14.11 -8.16
C VAL A 141 14.74 14.28 -8.48
N LYS A 142 15.09 14.63 -9.73
CA LYS A 142 16.47 14.90 -10.15
C LYS A 142 17.09 16.19 -9.59
N GLN A 143 16.33 17.05 -8.92
CA GLN A 143 16.79 18.38 -8.45
C GLN A 143 17.62 18.36 -7.16
N ASP A 144 17.99 17.17 -6.66
CA ASP A 144 18.73 17.01 -5.39
C ASP A 144 18.01 17.58 -4.15
N VAL A 145 16.69 17.47 -4.12
CA VAL A 145 15.85 17.86 -2.99
C VAL A 145 15.21 16.64 -2.32
N SER A 146 14.51 16.84 -1.21
CA SER A 146 13.73 15.76 -0.61
C SER A 146 12.60 15.37 -1.57
N PRO A 147 12.40 14.07 -1.87
CA PRO A 147 11.31 13.63 -2.74
C PRO A 147 9.93 13.98 -2.15
N TYR A 148 9.83 14.15 -0.82
CA TYR A 148 8.61 14.60 -0.15
C TYR A 148 8.30 16.08 -0.39
N ASP A 149 9.28 16.89 -0.83
CA ASP A 149 9.06 18.32 -1.17
C ASP A 149 8.10 18.48 -2.36
N LEU A 150 7.82 17.41 -3.12
CA LEU A 150 6.79 17.39 -4.15
C LEU A 150 5.41 17.78 -3.60
N LEU A 151 5.14 17.49 -2.32
CA LEU A 151 3.92 17.90 -1.64
C LEU A 151 3.75 19.43 -1.62
N LEU A 152 4.84 20.19 -1.59
CA LEU A 152 4.78 21.65 -1.62
C LEU A 152 4.44 22.19 -3.03
N GLN A 153 4.75 21.43 -4.07
CA GLN A 153 4.62 21.86 -5.47
C GLN A 153 3.21 21.65 -6.03
N VAL A 154 2.55 20.55 -5.65
CA VAL A 154 1.23 20.19 -6.21
C VAL A 154 0.09 21.01 -5.60
N GLU A 155 -1.03 21.14 -6.33
CA GLU A 155 -2.22 21.85 -5.85
C GLU A 155 -2.91 21.10 -4.69
N LYS A 156 -2.97 19.77 -4.79
CA LYS A 156 -3.66 18.89 -3.84
C LYS A 156 -2.68 17.88 -3.25
N PRO A 157 -1.87 18.27 -2.26
CA PRO A 157 -0.89 17.38 -1.65
C PRO A 157 -1.58 16.22 -0.96
N SER A 158 -1.15 15.02 -1.29
CA SER A 158 -1.69 13.80 -0.71
C SER A 158 -0.61 12.75 -0.51
N LEU A 159 -0.59 12.12 0.66
CA LEU A 159 0.35 11.05 1.01
C LEU A 159 -0.40 9.83 1.56
N LEU A 160 0.00 8.65 1.09
CA LEU A 160 -0.40 7.36 1.65
C LEU A 160 0.82 6.65 2.23
N ASP A 161 0.79 6.33 3.53
CA ASP A 161 1.77 5.48 4.20
C ASP A 161 1.24 4.05 4.37
N LEU A 162 2.03 3.07 3.90
CA LEU A 162 1.77 1.64 3.99
C LEU A 162 2.69 0.98 5.02
N GLY A 163 2.11 0.40 6.06
CA GLY A 163 2.86 -0.14 7.19
C GLY A 163 3.32 0.96 8.15
N ALA A 164 2.42 1.92 8.42
CA ALA A 164 2.68 3.14 9.18
C ALA A 164 3.25 2.93 10.61
N GLY A 165 3.05 1.74 11.19
CA GLY A 165 3.60 1.35 12.47
C GLY A 165 3.18 2.28 13.61
N ASP A 166 4.16 2.86 14.30
CA ASP A 166 3.95 3.70 15.48
C ASP A 166 3.49 5.14 15.16
N LEU A 167 3.34 5.48 13.88
CA LEU A 167 2.99 6.80 13.34
C LEU A 167 4.07 7.88 13.45
N SER A 168 5.29 7.51 13.86
CA SER A 168 6.38 8.49 14.05
C SER A 168 6.85 9.15 12.75
N PHE A 169 6.68 8.48 11.61
CA PHE A 169 6.95 9.07 10.31
C PHE A 169 5.99 10.24 10.03
N GLU A 170 4.69 10.03 10.25
CA GLU A 170 3.64 11.02 10.02
C GLU A 170 3.81 12.25 10.89
N GLU A 171 4.15 12.06 12.16
CA GLU A 171 4.50 13.17 13.05
C GLU A 171 5.68 13.99 12.49
N GLY A 172 6.77 13.31 12.09
CA GLY A 172 7.93 13.99 11.50
C GLY A 172 7.63 14.66 10.14
N LEU A 173 6.75 14.08 9.32
CA LEU A 173 6.29 14.67 8.07
C LEU A 173 5.52 15.97 8.34
N LEU A 174 4.61 15.96 9.30
CA LEU A 174 3.81 17.15 9.61
C LEU A 174 4.65 18.27 10.22
N ASP A 175 5.57 17.93 11.12
CA ASP A 175 6.53 18.90 11.69
C ASP A 175 7.31 19.64 10.60
N GLN A 176 7.63 18.95 9.50
CA GLN A 176 8.42 19.51 8.41
C GLN A 176 7.58 20.29 7.39
N TYR A 177 6.36 19.82 7.05
CA TYR A 177 5.63 20.31 5.87
C TYR A 177 4.36 21.10 6.19
N LEU A 178 3.75 20.93 7.37
CA LEU A 178 2.41 21.45 7.65
C LEU A 178 2.35 22.98 7.61
N THR A 179 3.32 23.67 8.21
CA THR A 179 3.36 25.14 8.24
C THR A 179 3.50 25.74 6.83
N SER A 180 4.37 25.19 5.99
CA SER A 180 4.58 25.67 4.62
C SER A 180 3.34 25.46 3.74
N LEU A 181 2.63 24.34 3.94
CA LEU A 181 1.36 24.06 3.27
C LEU A 181 0.27 25.04 3.70
N GLN A 182 0.18 25.34 5.00
CA GLN A 182 -0.75 26.34 5.54
C GLN A 182 -0.50 27.74 4.99
N GLN A 183 0.77 28.18 4.96
CA GLN A 183 1.14 29.47 4.39
C GLN A 183 0.80 29.59 2.90
N SER A 184 0.80 28.45 2.20
CA SER A 184 0.42 28.35 0.78
C SER A 184 -1.08 28.12 0.56
N GLY A 185 -1.90 28.08 1.63
CA GLY A 185 -3.34 27.83 1.55
C GLY A 185 -3.71 26.42 1.08
N LYS A 186 -2.81 25.45 1.18
CA LYS A 186 -3.01 24.06 0.73
C LYS A 186 -3.36 23.15 1.91
N ALA A 187 -4.37 22.31 1.72
CA ALA A 187 -4.71 21.26 2.68
C ALA A 187 -4.02 19.93 2.30
N LEU A 188 -3.40 19.27 3.28
CA LEU A 188 -2.75 17.96 3.12
C LEU A 188 -3.75 16.83 3.41
N THR A 189 -3.90 15.91 2.48
CA THR A 189 -4.51 14.60 2.76
C THR A 189 -3.43 13.61 3.17
N LEU A 190 -3.47 13.14 4.41
CA LEU A 190 -2.50 12.17 4.95
C LEU A 190 -3.23 10.92 5.42
N HIS A 191 -2.99 9.82 4.73
CA HIS A 191 -3.62 8.54 5.01
C HIS A 191 -2.55 7.52 5.41
N ALA A 192 -2.82 6.78 6.48
CA ALA A 192 -1.92 5.80 7.04
C ALA A 192 -2.64 4.46 7.20
N VAL A 193 -2.02 3.37 6.74
CA VAL A 193 -2.58 2.03 6.80
C VAL A 193 -1.59 1.09 7.48
N ASP A 194 -2.06 0.29 8.41
CA ASP A 194 -1.26 -0.76 9.05
C ASP A 194 -2.06 -2.05 9.22
N ARG A 195 -1.36 -3.19 9.12
CA ARG A 195 -1.95 -4.53 9.28
C ARG A 195 -2.07 -4.94 10.74
N LEU A 196 -1.36 -4.27 11.65
CA LEU A 196 -1.49 -4.42 13.08
C LEU A 196 -2.83 -3.84 13.53
N GLN A 197 -3.65 -4.70 14.11
CA GLN A 197 -4.92 -4.31 14.70
C GLN A 197 -4.67 -3.46 15.96
N PRO A 198 -5.27 -2.26 16.07
CA PRO A 198 -5.22 -1.49 17.30
C PRO A 198 -5.81 -2.30 18.47
N GLY A 199 -5.05 -2.41 19.56
CA GLY A 199 -5.43 -3.20 20.74
C GLY A 199 -5.06 -4.70 20.67
N SER A 200 -4.48 -5.18 19.57
CA SER A 200 -3.85 -6.50 19.53
C SER A 200 -2.65 -6.55 20.50
N GLN A 201 -2.34 -7.75 20.99
CA GLN A 201 -1.17 -7.98 21.83
C GLN A 201 0.06 -8.38 21.01
N LEU A 202 -0.10 -8.57 19.70
CA LEU A 202 0.87 -9.21 18.81
C LEU A 202 1.68 -8.21 17.94
N GLY A 203 1.80 -6.94 18.31
CA GLY A 203 2.60 -5.96 17.55
C GLY A 203 3.65 -5.19 18.36
N GLY A 204 3.67 -5.33 19.69
CA GLY A 204 4.68 -4.72 20.56
C GLY A 204 4.88 -3.22 20.30
N ALA A 205 6.12 -2.80 20.12
CA ALA A 205 6.51 -1.41 19.90
C ALA A 205 6.10 -0.85 18.52
N TYR A 206 5.64 -1.69 17.60
CA TYR A 206 5.24 -1.30 16.25
C TYR A 206 3.76 -0.86 16.17
N HIS A 207 3.01 -0.97 17.26
CA HIS A 207 1.64 -0.46 17.29
C HIS A 207 1.61 1.07 17.19
N ALA A 208 0.61 1.57 16.46
CA ALA A 208 0.25 2.99 16.44
C ALA A 208 0.21 3.56 17.86
N ASN A 209 1.05 4.56 18.13
CA ASN A 209 1.13 5.16 19.44
C ASN A 209 -0.21 5.89 19.75
N PRO A 210 -0.93 5.56 20.84
CA PRO A 210 -2.25 6.12 21.10
C PRO A 210 -2.25 7.63 21.34
N GLU A 211 -1.15 8.21 21.85
CA GLU A 211 -1.04 9.65 22.05
C GLU A 211 -0.80 10.36 20.72
N ARG A 212 0.08 9.81 19.88
CA ARG A 212 0.35 10.33 18.55
C ARG A 212 -0.89 10.27 17.67
N LEU A 213 -1.60 9.14 17.67
CA LEU A 213 -2.85 8.99 16.94
C LEU A 213 -3.91 10.02 17.37
N ARG A 214 -4.01 10.32 18.69
CA ARG A 214 -4.93 11.36 19.20
C ARG A 214 -4.54 12.75 18.69
N ARG A 215 -3.26 13.12 18.75
CA ARG A 215 -2.76 14.40 18.21
C ARG A 215 -3.07 14.56 16.73
N LEU A 216 -2.78 13.52 15.94
CA LEU A 216 -3.00 13.52 14.50
C LEU A 216 -4.48 13.54 14.09
N THR A 217 -5.41 13.15 14.97
CA THR A 217 -6.85 13.06 14.64
C THR A 217 -7.71 14.15 15.25
N ARG A 218 -7.50 14.51 16.52
CA ARG A 218 -8.36 15.44 17.26
C ARG A 218 -7.80 16.85 17.32
N ASP A 219 -6.48 16.95 17.38
CA ASP A 219 -5.77 18.23 17.53
C ASP A 219 -5.25 18.73 16.16
N ALA A 220 -5.65 18.05 15.08
CA ALA A 220 -5.25 18.38 13.73
C ALA A 220 -5.87 19.71 13.26
N PRO A 221 -5.09 20.59 12.60
CA PRO A 221 -5.65 21.80 12.02
C PRO A 221 -6.55 21.47 10.82
N ASP A 222 -7.44 22.39 10.46
CA ASP A 222 -8.36 22.25 9.31
C ASP A 222 -7.64 21.99 7.98
N THR A 223 -6.36 22.37 7.89
CA THR A 223 -5.48 22.13 6.74
C THR A 223 -4.92 20.71 6.68
N LEU A 224 -5.26 19.83 7.63
CA LEU A 224 -4.84 18.43 7.66
C LEU A 224 -6.05 17.51 7.65
N GLN A 225 -6.15 16.69 6.61
CA GLN A 225 -7.11 15.59 6.51
C GLN A 225 -6.39 14.28 6.82
N PHE A 226 -6.25 13.98 8.11
CA PHE A 226 -5.58 12.76 8.56
C PHE A 226 -6.56 11.61 8.81
N ARG A 227 -6.20 10.40 8.36
CA ARG A 227 -6.89 9.15 8.74
C ARG A 227 -5.91 8.00 8.87
N PHE A 228 -6.12 7.18 9.90
CA PHE A 228 -5.40 5.95 10.15
C PHE A 228 -6.34 4.75 10.14
N TRP A 229 -5.94 3.68 9.46
CA TRP A 229 -6.63 2.39 9.49
C TRP A 229 -5.67 1.28 9.91
N GLY A 230 -5.90 0.71 11.09
CA GLY A 230 -5.17 -0.45 11.58
C GLY A 230 -5.97 -1.74 11.38
N GLY A 231 -5.29 -2.88 11.30
CA GLY A 231 -5.91 -4.19 10.99
C GLY A 231 -6.24 -4.36 9.51
N VAL A 232 -5.68 -3.51 8.64
CA VAL A 232 -5.97 -3.49 7.21
C VAL A 232 -4.79 -4.08 6.45
N ASP A 233 -5.07 -5.06 5.60
CA ASP A 233 -4.08 -5.57 4.67
C ASP A 233 -3.85 -4.53 3.56
N MET A 234 -2.60 -4.09 3.40
CA MET A 234 -2.24 -3.11 2.37
C MET A 234 -2.49 -3.63 0.94
N MET A 235 -2.67 -4.95 0.76
CA MET A 235 -3.05 -5.50 -0.53
C MET A 235 -4.56 -5.40 -0.82
N ASP A 236 -5.38 -5.02 0.16
CA ASP A 236 -6.85 -4.88 0.03
C ASP A 236 -7.35 -3.43 0.25
N LEU A 237 -6.59 -2.43 -0.19
CA LEU A 237 -7.01 -1.02 -0.09
C LEU A 237 -8.29 -0.71 -0.87
N SER A 238 -8.70 -1.59 -1.78
CA SER A 238 -9.94 -1.47 -2.55
C SER A 238 -11.18 -1.36 -1.68
N THR A 239 -11.18 -1.98 -0.49
CA THR A 239 -12.37 -2.06 0.37
C THR A 239 -12.59 -0.80 1.21
N HIS A 240 -11.65 0.15 1.21
CA HIS A 240 -11.72 1.37 2.00
C HIS A 240 -12.16 2.57 1.15
N PRO A 241 -13.45 3.00 1.22
CA PRO A 241 -14.00 4.03 0.34
C PRO A 241 -13.40 5.42 0.56
N HIS A 242 -12.71 5.62 1.69
CA HIS A 242 -12.13 6.90 2.05
C HIS A 242 -10.73 7.12 1.45
N LEU A 243 -10.06 6.07 0.98
CA LEU A 243 -8.77 6.21 0.32
C LEU A 243 -8.94 6.87 -1.05
N LEU A 244 -7.97 7.71 -1.42
CA LEU A 244 -7.87 8.25 -2.77
C LEU A 244 -7.51 7.12 -3.76
N ALA A 245 -7.90 7.27 -5.01
CA ALA A 245 -7.51 6.31 -6.04
C ALA A 245 -6.01 6.41 -6.31
N ARG A 246 -5.48 7.63 -6.33
CA ARG A 246 -4.06 7.95 -6.50
C ARG A 246 -3.65 9.10 -5.58
N TYR A 247 -2.45 9.00 -5.03
CA TYR A 247 -1.81 9.96 -4.14
C TYR A 247 -0.62 10.62 -4.84
N THR A 248 -0.27 11.82 -4.41
CA THR A 248 0.96 12.50 -4.84
C THR A 248 2.17 11.66 -4.46
N VAL A 249 2.23 11.23 -3.20
CA VAL A 249 3.29 10.37 -2.66
C VAL A 249 2.66 9.13 -2.06
N LEU A 250 3.23 7.97 -2.39
CA LEU A 250 3.02 6.73 -1.65
C LEU A 250 4.33 6.34 -0.99
N THR A 251 4.30 5.99 0.28
CA THR A 251 5.47 5.53 1.01
C THR A 251 5.21 4.17 1.66
N CYS A 252 6.25 3.36 1.76
CA CYS A 252 6.27 2.15 2.58
C CYS A 252 7.62 2.06 3.28
N HIS A 253 7.59 2.09 4.61
CA HIS A 253 8.77 2.03 5.44
C HIS A 253 8.99 0.59 5.92
N ALA A 254 10.22 0.10 5.80
CA ALA A 254 10.63 -1.24 6.21
C ALA A 254 9.66 -2.34 5.72
N PRO A 255 9.48 -2.51 4.39
CA PRO A 255 8.64 -3.57 3.85
C PRO A 255 9.04 -4.92 4.44
N ALA A 256 8.07 -5.62 5.05
CA ALA A 256 8.38 -6.71 5.97
C ALA A 256 8.93 -7.97 5.29
N THR A 257 10.02 -8.50 5.85
CA THR A 257 10.43 -9.91 5.71
C THR A 257 9.59 -10.79 6.66
N PRO A 258 9.04 -11.93 6.19
CA PRO A 258 9.19 -12.51 4.86
C PRO A 258 8.18 -12.05 3.80
N THR A 259 7.15 -11.27 4.16
CA THR A 259 6.03 -10.91 3.26
C THR A 259 6.42 -10.44 1.86
N PHE A 260 7.50 -9.66 1.72
CA PHE A 260 7.97 -9.12 0.44
C PHE A 260 9.34 -9.65 -0.01
N ALA A 261 9.95 -10.56 0.76
CA ALA A 261 11.29 -11.12 0.47
C ALA A 261 11.24 -12.40 -0.38
N TYR A 262 10.05 -12.84 -0.81
CA TYR A 262 9.88 -14.03 -1.64
C TYR A 262 8.91 -13.73 -2.76
N GLU A 263 9.36 -13.79 -4.01
CA GLU A 263 8.51 -13.53 -5.18
C GLU A 263 7.82 -14.82 -5.66
N PRO A 264 6.48 -14.97 -5.48
CA PRO A 264 5.77 -16.20 -5.82
C PRO A 264 5.77 -16.54 -7.31
N THR A 265 6.00 -15.57 -8.20
CA THR A 265 6.11 -15.82 -9.64
C THR A 265 7.43 -16.49 -10.06
N ARG A 266 8.42 -16.56 -9.16
CA ARG A 266 9.71 -17.23 -9.42
C ARG A 266 10.12 -18.26 -8.38
N LEU A 267 9.59 -18.19 -7.15
CA LEU A 267 9.91 -19.12 -6.07
C LEU A 267 8.71 -20.03 -5.81
N SER A 268 8.92 -21.34 -5.92
CA SER A 268 7.88 -22.31 -5.59
C SER A 268 7.56 -22.30 -4.09
N PRO A 269 6.32 -22.69 -3.71
CA PRO A 269 5.95 -22.80 -2.30
C PRO A 269 6.88 -23.71 -1.49
N ALA A 270 7.43 -24.77 -2.10
CA ALA A 270 8.38 -25.66 -1.47
C ALA A 270 9.72 -24.97 -1.16
N THR A 271 10.26 -24.22 -2.12
CA THR A 271 11.48 -23.42 -1.93
C THR A 271 11.31 -22.38 -0.83
N ILE A 272 10.20 -21.63 -0.86
CA ILE A 272 9.88 -20.61 0.16
C ILE A 272 9.78 -21.28 1.54
N HIS A 273 9.00 -22.36 1.67
CA HIS A 273 8.83 -23.04 2.95
C HIS A 273 10.15 -23.61 3.47
N SER A 274 10.95 -24.25 2.62
CA SER A 274 12.26 -24.78 3.01
C SER A 274 13.18 -23.67 3.52
N HIS A 275 13.24 -22.53 2.82
CA HIS A 275 14.07 -21.41 3.24
C HIS A 275 13.59 -20.76 4.54
N LEU A 276 12.27 -20.58 4.72
CA LEU A 276 11.70 -20.03 5.95
C LEU A 276 11.97 -20.94 7.14
N THR A 277 11.76 -22.25 7.02
CA THR A 277 12.06 -23.21 8.09
C THR A 277 13.53 -23.20 8.44
N LYS A 278 14.42 -23.11 7.43
CA LYS A 278 15.87 -23.05 7.62
C LYS A 278 16.33 -21.76 8.33
N THR A 279 15.76 -20.61 7.99
CA THR A 279 16.24 -19.30 8.44
C THR A 279 15.51 -18.74 9.65
N LYS A 280 14.19 -18.94 9.73
CA LYS A 280 13.33 -18.43 10.80
C LYS A 280 12.97 -19.50 11.83
N GLY A 281 13.03 -20.78 11.46
CA GLY A 281 12.73 -21.92 12.32
C GLY A 281 11.35 -22.54 12.02
N GLU A 282 11.03 -23.65 12.69
CA GLU A 282 9.71 -24.28 12.57
C GLU A 282 8.62 -23.35 13.10
N TYR A 283 7.48 -23.31 12.42
CA TYR A 283 6.38 -22.43 12.80
C TYR A 283 5.02 -23.10 12.69
N ARG A 284 4.07 -22.66 13.52
CA ARG A 284 2.69 -23.15 13.56
C ARG A 284 1.71 -22.08 13.99
N THR A 285 0.44 -22.26 13.65
CA THR A 285 -0.62 -21.37 14.14
C THR A 285 -1.06 -21.81 15.53
N VAL A 286 -1.13 -20.87 16.47
CA VAL A 286 -1.62 -21.07 17.85
C VAL A 286 -2.68 -20.04 18.20
N ARG A 287 -3.28 -20.16 19.40
CA ARG A 287 -4.12 -19.12 19.99
C ARG A 287 -3.49 -18.59 21.27
N VAL A 288 -3.24 -17.28 21.31
CA VAL A 288 -2.72 -16.58 22.49
C VAL A 288 -3.82 -15.68 23.02
N ARG A 289 -4.33 -15.97 24.22
CA ARG A 289 -5.40 -15.18 24.87
C ARG A 289 -6.63 -14.93 23.98
N GLY A 290 -6.97 -15.91 23.13
CA GLY A 290 -8.11 -15.87 22.22
C GLY A 290 -7.82 -15.30 20.82
N GLU A 291 -6.67 -14.67 20.61
CA GLU A 291 -6.23 -14.17 19.30
C GLU A 291 -5.44 -15.24 18.53
N LYS A 292 -5.59 -15.30 17.20
CA LYS A 292 -4.76 -16.17 16.35
C LYS A 292 -3.35 -15.59 16.28
N ALA A 293 -2.34 -16.40 16.59
CA ALA A 293 -0.93 -16.03 16.51
C ALA A 293 -0.14 -17.04 15.68
N LEU A 294 0.96 -16.58 15.11
CA LEU A 294 2.01 -17.42 14.56
C LEU A 294 3.04 -17.68 15.66
N GLU A 295 3.25 -18.93 16.02
CA GLU A 295 4.34 -19.34 16.91
C GLU A 295 5.52 -19.82 16.07
N VAL A 296 6.71 -19.28 16.32
CA VAL A 296 7.95 -19.64 15.63
C VAL A 296 8.96 -20.11 16.67
N MET A 297 9.53 -21.30 16.45
CA MET A 297 10.58 -21.85 17.30
C MET A 297 11.94 -21.33 16.85
N HIS A 298 12.49 -20.39 17.61
CA HIS A 298 13.80 -19.80 17.33
C HIS A 298 14.76 -20.05 18.49
N ARG A 299 15.87 -20.75 18.24
CA ARG A 299 16.93 -21.05 19.24
C ARG A 299 16.38 -21.66 20.56
N GLY A 300 15.37 -22.51 20.46
CA GLY A 300 14.74 -23.16 21.62
C GLY A 300 13.71 -22.31 22.35
N GLN A 301 13.42 -21.08 21.90
CA GLN A 301 12.35 -20.24 22.42
C GLN A 301 11.18 -20.16 21.44
N ALA A 302 9.96 -20.14 21.97
CA ALA A 302 8.75 -19.91 21.20
C ALA A 302 8.45 -18.41 21.15
N LEU A 303 8.59 -17.81 19.96
CA LEU A 303 8.24 -16.42 19.69
C LEU A 303 6.86 -16.34 19.06
N THR A 304 6.07 -15.33 19.43
CA THR A 304 4.71 -15.14 18.90
C THR A 304 4.59 -13.87 18.09
N PHE A 305 3.96 -14.00 16.92
CA PHE A 305 3.75 -12.93 15.96
C PHE A 305 2.27 -12.87 15.54
N PRO A 306 1.84 -11.81 14.85
CA PRO A 306 0.55 -11.83 14.18
C PRO A 306 0.46 -13.05 13.26
N HIS A 307 -0.69 -13.73 13.24
CA HIS A 307 -0.88 -14.94 12.43
C HIS A 307 -0.55 -14.78 10.94
N TRP A 308 -0.59 -13.54 10.45
CA TRP A 308 -0.33 -13.19 9.07
C TRP A 308 1.14 -12.85 8.76
N LYS A 309 2.04 -12.84 9.75
CA LYS A 309 3.45 -12.43 9.60
C LYS A 309 4.18 -13.18 8.49
N PHE A 310 3.83 -14.44 8.24
CA PHE A 310 4.42 -15.28 7.18
C PHE A 310 3.53 -15.40 5.93
N VAL A 311 2.49 -14.57 5.79
CA VAL A 311 1.76 -14.46 4.53
C VAL A 311 2.66 -13.77 3.51
N ILE A 312 2.90 -14.46 2.39
CA ILE A 312 3.79 -14.03 1.31
C ILE A 312 2.96 -13.36 0.21
N HIS A 313 3.36 -12.14 -0.15
CA HIS A 313 2.81 -11.42 -1.31
C HIS A 313 3.86 -11.24 -2.41
N GLY A 314 5.12 -11.00 -2.02
CA GLY A 314 6.23 -10.78 -2.95
C GLY A 314 6.42 -9.33 -3.40
N PRO A 315 7.63 -8.98 -3.85
CA PRO A 315 7.98 -7.62 -4.25
C PRO A 315 7.16 -7.11 -5.44
N LEU A 316 6.75 -7.97 -6.38
CA LEU A 316 5.99 -7.55 -7.55
C LEU A 316 4.61 -7.01 -7.15
N ALA A 317 3.98 -7.61 -6.14
CA ALA A 317 2.70 -7.15 -5.60
C ALA A 317 2.82 -5.75 -4.96
N LEU A 318 3.92 -5.49 -4.23
CA LEU A 318 4.20 -4.18 -3.65
C LEU A 318 4.44 -3.12 -4.73
N LEU A 319 5.19 -3.46 -5.78
CA LEU A 319 5.44 -2.56 -6.91
C LEU A 319 4.16 -2.26 -7.70
N ASP A 320 3.31 -3.26 -7.94
CA ASP A 320 2.01 -3.06 -8.59
C ASP A 320 1.11 -2.13 -7.78
N LEU A 321 1.04 -2.32 -6.45
CA LEU A 321 0.32 -1.42 -5.55
C LEU A 321 0.87 0.01 -5.63
N ALA A 322 2.20 0.17 -5.57
CA ALA A 322 2.88 1.46 -5.67
C ALA A 322 2.50 2.19 -6.96
N VAL A 323 2.61 1.52 -8.12
CA VAL A 323 2.28 2.09 -9.43
C VAL A 323 0.81 2.53 -9.52
N ARG A 324 -0.11 1.71 -8.99
CA ARG A 324 -1.54 2.02 -9.04
C ARG A 324 -1.88 3.24 -8.18
N ARG A 325 -1.27 3.35 -7.00
CA ARG A 325 -1.69 4.28 -5.94
C ARG A 325 -0.82 5.54 -5.81
N GLY A 326 0.41 5.59 -6.30
CA GLY A 326 1.30 6.76 -6.16
C GLY A 326 1.68 7.39 -7.49
N ALA A 327 1.81 8.72 -7.53
CA ALA A 327 2.51 9.44 -8.60
C ALA A 327 4.04 9.45 -8.39
N LEU A 328 4.46 9.49 -7.13
CA LEU A 328 5.82 9.23 -6.66
C LEU A 328 5.74 8.13 -5.60
N CYS A 329 6.61 7.13 -5.66
CA CYS A 329 6.63 6.04 -4.68
C CYS A 329 7.99 5.97 -3.98
N ILE A 330 7.97 5.87 -2.67
CA ILE A 330 9.17 5.84 -1.83
C ILE A 330 9.13 4.57 -0.99
N LEU A 331 10.13 3.70 -1.16
CA LEU A 331 10.34 2.54 -0.30
C LEU A 331 11.59 2.81 0.50
N SER A 332 11.54 2.72 1.83
CA SER A 332 12.68 3.12 2.65
C SER A 332 12.95 2.11 3.77
N ALA A 333 14.16 2.17 4.34
CA ALA A 333 14.60 1.22 5.35
C ALA A 333 14.40 -0.24 4.90
N ILE A 334 14.62 -0.50 3.62
CA ILE A 334 14.45 -1.81 2.99
C ILE A 334 15.64 -2.68 3.41
N ASP A 335 15.36 -3.85 3.98
CA ASP A 335 16.40 -4.84 4.26
C ASP A 335 17.01 -5.41 2.96
N ASP A 336 18.14 -6.09 3.09
CA ASP A 336 18.89 -6.56 1.92
C ASP A 336 18.13 -7.65 1.15
N GLU A 337 17.44 -8.56 1.84
CA GLU A 337 16.67 -9.64 1.21
C GLU A 337 15.54 -9.08 0.33
N VAL A 338 14.75 -8.14 0.87
CA VAL A 338 13.66 -7.49 0.14
C VAL A 338 14.19 -6.60 -0.98
N PHE A 339 15.31 -5.90 -0.76
CA PHE A 339 15.88 -5.02 -1.77
C PHE A 339 16.28 -5.75 -3.05
N TRP A 340 17.02 -6.86 -2.94
CA TRP A 340 17.46 -7.61 -4.12
C TRP A 340 16.28 -8.26 -4.85
N GLU A 341 15.25 -8.68 -4.13
CA GLU A 341 14.01 -9.19 -4.72
C GLU A 341 13.24 -8.09 -5.47
N ILE A 342 13.15 -6.88 -4.92
CA ILE A 342 12.59 -5.72 -5.63
C ILE A 342 13.43 -5.40 -6.87
N LEU A 343 14.75 -5.34 -6.74
CA LEU A 343 15.66 -5.03 -7.84
C LEU A 343 15.48 -6.02 -9.00
N ALA A 344 15.38 -7.31 -8.70
CA ALA A 344 15.13 -8.35 -9.69
C ALA A 344 13.86 -8.07 -10.51
N GLN A 345 12.82 -7.48 -9.91
CA GLN A 345 11.62 -7.10 -10.67
C GLN A 345 11.82 -5.87 -11.56
N LEU A 346 12.67 -4.94 -11.15
CA LEU A 346 12.90 -3.66 -11.82
C LEU A 346 13.87 -3.73 -13.01
N VAL A 347 14.78 -4.71 -13.05
CA VAL A 347 15.76 -4.87 -14.14
C VAL A 347 15.16 -5.59 -15.36
N GLU A 348 15.57 -5.22 -16.57
CA GLU A 348 15.06 -5.87 -17.79
C GLU A 348 15.54 -7.33 -17.90
N ASP A 349 16.81 -7.59 -17.58
CA ASP A 349 17.46 -8.90 -17.76
C ASP A 349 16.75 -10.03 -17.00
N PRO A 350 16.15 -11.02 -17.70
CA PRO A 350 15.50 -12.16 -17.05
C PRO A 350 16.49 -13.08 -16.33
N GLY A 351 17.78 -13.07 -16.68
CA GLY A 351 18.83 -13.83 -16.00
C GLY A 351 19.01 -13.42 -14.54
N MET A 352 18.66 -12.18 -14.19
CA MET A 352 18.65 -11.67 -12.81
C MET A 352 17.39 -12.07 -12.01
N ARG A 353 16.50 -12.89 -12.61
CA ARG A 353 15.31 -13.48 -11.97
C ARG A 353 15.27 -15.01 -12.16
N PRO A 354 16.28 -15.75 -11.68
CA PRO A 354 16.28 -17.20 -11.79
C PRO A 354 15.10 -17.84 -11.04
N GLN A 355 14.57 -18.93 -11.59
CA GLN A 355 13.51 -19.72 -10.97
C GLN A 355 14.06 -20.53 -9.80
N ASP A 356 13.33 -20.59 -8.70
CA ASP A 356 13.61 -21.38 -7.51
C ASP A 356 14.99 -21.15 -6.86
N VAL A 357 15.63 -20.01 -7.13
CA VAL A 357 16.89 -19.61 -6.48
C VAL A 357 16.61 -18.48 -5.49
N VAL A 358 16.73 -18.77 -4.20
CA VAL A 358 16.65 -17.76 -3.14
C VAL A 358 17.90 -16.89 -3.18
N PHE A 359 17.73 -15.57 -3.15
CA PHE A 359 18.86 -14.66 -3.09
C PHE A 359 19.53 -14.73 -1.72
N THR A 360 20.83 -14.97 -1.74
CA THR A 360 21.70 -15.01 -0.57
C THR A 360 22.99 -14.27 -0.90
N PRO A 361 23.75 -13.77 0.10
CA PRO A 361 25.00 -13.06 -0.14
C PRO A 361 26.00 -13.82 -1.04
N ASN A 362 25.93 -15.16 -1.06
CA ASN A 362 26.83 -15.98 -1.86
C ASN A 362 26.43 -16.07 -3.34
N VAL A 363 25.13 -16.00 -3.66
CA VAL A 363 24.64 -16.15 -5.05
C VAL A 363 24.40 -14.81 -5.74
N LEU A 364 24.22 -13.73 -4.96
CA LEU A 364 23.97 -12.39 -5.49
C LEU A 364 25.06 -11.91 -6.47
N PRO A 365 26.38 -12.07 -6.19
CA PRO A 365 27.42 -11.66 -7.13
C PRO A 365 27.36 -12.39 -8.48
N GLU A 366 26.98 -13.68 -8.47
CA GLU A 366 26.88 -14.50 -9.68
C GLU A 366 25.66 -14.10 -10.52
N ILE A 367 24.53 -13.84 -9.88
CA ILE A 367 23.26 -13.53 -10.55
C ILE A 367 23.25 -12.10 -11.10
N PHE A 368 23.71 -11.13 -10.31
CA PHE A 368 23.62 -9.70 -10.66
C PHE A 368 24.92 -9.12 -11.22
N GLY A 369 26.05 -9.83 -11.12
CA GLY A 369 27.31 -9.46 -11.76
C GLY A 369 27.74 -8.01 -11.50
N HIS A 370 27.87 -7.22 -12.56
CA HIS A 370 28.27 -5.82 -12.48
C HIS A 370 27.26 -4.94 -11.74
N VAL A 371 25.96 -5.28 -11.78
CA VAL A 371 24.91 -4.57 -11.03
C VAL A 371 25.16 -4.73 -9.53
N HIS A 372 25.50 -5.94 -9.08
CA HIS A 372 25.86 -6.18 -7.69
C HIS A 372 27.10 -5.38 -7.30
N GLN A 373 28.15 -5.39 -8.13
CA GLN A 373 29.37 -4.63 -7.87
C GLN A 373 29.12 -3.11 -7.78
N ALA A 374 28.34 -2.55 -8.71
CA ALA A 374 28.02 -1.13 -8.74
C ALA A 374 27.23 -0.71 -7.50
N LEU A 375 26.19 -1.46 -7.13
CA LEU A 375 25.32 -1.11 -6.00
C LEU A 375 26.01 -1.31 -4.65
N THR A 376 26.78 -2.38 -4.48
CA THR A 376 27.56 -2.60 -3.24
C THR A 376 28.67 -1.57 -3.03
N SER A 377 29.08 -0.86 -4.09
CA SER A 377 30.05 0.23 -4.01
C SER A 377 29.43 1.57 -3.58
N VAL A 378 28.09 1.69 -3.56
CA VAL A 378 27.38 2.90 -3.12
C VAL A 378 27.53 3.06 -1.61
N LYS A 379 28.15 4.17 -1.19
CA LYS A 379 28.38 4.44 0.24
C LYS A 379 27.11 4.96 0.91
N ILE A 380 27.06 4.85 2.24
CA ILE A 380 25.97 5.42 3.04
C ILE A 380 25.84 6.92 2.75
N GLY A 381 24.63 7.37 2.43
CA GLY A 381 24.32 8.74 2.03
C GLY A 381 24.45 9.01 0.53
N GLU A 382 25.11 8.13 -0.24
CA GLU A 382 25.19 8.24 -1.69
C GLU A 382 23.92 7.68 -2.35
N ARG A 383 23.76 8.07 -3.62
CA ARG A 383 22.65 7.66 -4.48
C ARG A 383 23.16 7.31 -5.87
N CYS A 384 22.43 6.44 -6.56
CA CYS A 384 22.64 6.14 -7.97
C CYS A 384 21.29 5.97 -8.67
N ASN A 385 21.23 6.36 -9.94
CA ASN A 385 20.10 6.03 -10.80
C ASN A 385 20.30 4.63 -11.39
N LEU A 386 19.31 3.75 -11.25
CA LEU A 386 19.42 2.37 -11.69
C LEU A 386 19.62 2.27 -13.21
N SER A 387 19.05 3.18 -14.01
CA SER A 387 19.22 3.18 -15.46
C SER A 387 20.66 3.45 -15.91
N ASP A 388 21.50 4.02 -15.04
CA ASP A 388 22.92 4.23 -15.33
C ASP A 388 23.74 2.94 -15.13
N VAL A 389 23.17 1.93 -14.45
CA VAL A 389 23.80 0.65 -14.14
C VAL A 389 23.25 -0.48 -15.02
N THR A 390 21.95 -0.51 -15.27
CA THR A 390 21.28 -1.55 -16.05
C THR A 390 19.95 -1.07 -16.63
N PRO A 391 19.50 -1.55 -17.81
CA PRO A 391 18.20 -1.19 -18.36
C PRO A 391 17.03 -1.53 -17.43
N LEU A 392 16.10 -0.58 -17.30
CA LEU A 392 14.86 -0.76 -16.56
C LEU A 392 13.86 -1.61 -17.34
N ARG A 393 13.14 -2.45 -16.61
CA ARG A 393 12.11 -3.32 -17.15
C ARG A 393 10.96 -2.51 -17.74
N GLN A 394 10.67 -2.72 -19.01
CA GLN A 394 9.62 -1.98 -19.71
C GLN A 394 8.21 -2.52 -19.48
N ASN A 395 8.09 -3.78 -19.09
CA ASN A 395 6.80 -4.44 -18.86
C ASN A 395 6.82 -5.27 -17.58
N LEU A 396 6.40 -4.66 -16.49
CA LEU A 396 5.99 -5.36 -15.28
C LEU A 396 4.57 -5.88 -15.50
N LEU A 397 4.39 -7.18 -15.35
CA LEU A 397 3.06 -7.78 -15.35
C LEU A 397 2.44 -7.50 -13.98
N GLY A 398 1.29 -6.83 -13.94
CA GLY A 398 0.51 -6.72 -12.70
C GLY A 398 0.10 -8.11 -12.19
N SER A 399 -0.06 -8.24 -10.86
CA SER A 399 -0.60 -9.47 -10.26
C SER A 399 -1.99 -9.75 -10.83
N THR A 400 -2.13 -10.85 -11.58
CA THR A 400 -3.41 -11.25 -12.18
C THR A 400 -4.35 -11.76 -11.10
N THR A 401 -5.55 -11.19 -11.01
CA THR A 401 -6.68 -11.97 -10.52
C THR A 401 -7.04 -13.04 -11.58
N PRO A 402 -7.57 -14.22 -11.20
CA PRO A 402 -7.88 -15.30 -12.13
C PRO A 402 -8.85 -14.95 -13.29
N GLN A 403 -9.43 -13.74 -13.30
CA GLN A 403 -10.43 -13.29 -14.27
C GLN A 403 -9.92 -12.27 -15.30
N GLU A 404 -8.71 -11.72 -15.15
CA GLU A 404 -8.17 -10.74 -16.11
C GLU A 404 -7.51 -11.44 -17.31
N ARG A 405 -8.08 -11.27 -18.51
CA ARG A 405 -7.55 -11.87 -19.76
C ARG A 405 -6.20 -11.29 -20.21
N LYS A 406 -5.83 -10.09 -19.72
CA LYS A 406 -4.49 -9.49 -19.86
C LYS A 406 -4.24 -8.59 -18.64
N PRO A 407 -3.19 -8.82 -17.84
CA PRO A 407 -2.84 -7.91 -16.75
C PRO A 407 -2.45 -6.55 -17.33
N PRO A 408 -2.80 -5.44 -16.67
CA PRO A 408 -2.28 -4.14 -17.05
C PRO A 408 -0.75 -4.18 -16.97
N THR A 409 -0.11 -3.60 -17.99
CA THR A 409 1.35 -3.49 -18.04
C THR A 409 1.74 -2.12 -17.51
N TRP A 410 2.76 -2.11 -16.67
CA TRP A 410 3.31 -0.87 -16.15
C TRP A 410 4.83 -0.90 -16.18
N SER A 411 5.44 0.27 -16.09
CA SER A 411 6.88 0.42 -15.98
C SER A 411 7.22 1.49 -14.95
N PHE A 412 8.50 1.60 -14.64
CA PHE A 412 9.03 2.75 -13.91
C PHE A 412 9.90 3.54 -14.87
N ARG A 413 9.58 4.83 -14.98
CA ARG A 413 10.34 5.78 -15.77
C ARG A 413 11.71 6.05 -15.16
N PHE A 414 11.74 6.07 -13.84
CA PHE A 414 12.89 6.46 -13.05
C PHE A 414 12.93 5.65 -11.76
N VAL A 415 14.13 5.20 -11.40
CA VAL A 415 14.43 4.44 -10.18
C VAL A 415 15.74 4.97 -9.62
N GLU A 416 15.66 5.70 -8.52
CA GLU A 416 16.82 6.10 -7.74
C GLU A 416 16.99 5.18 -6.55
N ILE A 417 18.23 4.74 -6.34
CA ILE A 417 18.64 3.91 -5.21
C ILE A 417 19.53 4.77 -4.32
N ARG A 418 19.28 4.75 -3.01
CA ARG A 418 20.16 5.34 -2.00
C ARG A 418 20.54 4.30 -0.96
N ARG A 419 21.74 4.45 -0.38
CA ARG A 419 22.21 3.60 0.71
C ARG A 419 22.05 4.33 2.04
N GLY A 420 21.33 3.75 2.99
CA GLY A 420 21.11 4.30 4.33
C GLY A 420 19.65 4.32 4.77
N ALA A 421 19.44 4.46 6.09
CA ALA A 421 18.12 4.45 6.71
C ALA A 421 17.47 5.83 6.84
N VAL A 422 18.29 6.87 7.04
CA VAL A 422 17.85 8.25 7.31
C VAL A 422 18.70 9.19 6.48
N PHE A 423 18.06 10.22 5.91
CA PHE A 423 18.70 11.23 5.08
C PHE A 423 18.39 12.63 5.61
N PRO A 424 19.34 13.58 5.53
CA PRO A 424 19.09 14.97 5.91
C PRO A 424 17.89 15.54 5.15
N GLY A 425 17.01 16.26 5.86
CA GLY A 425 15.84 16.89 5.26
C GLY A 425 14.72 15.91 4.84
N MET A 426 14.82 14.62 5.18
CA MET A 426 13.73 13.67 4.94
C MET A 426 13.09 13.20 6.26
N PRO A 427 11.74 13.14 6.32
CA PRO A 427 11.05 12.52 7.43
C PRO A 427 11.40 11.03 7.49
N ALA A 428 11.52 10.51 8.71
CA ALA A 428 11.88 9.12 8.98
C ALA A 428 11.20 8.61 10.24
N GLY A 429 10.62 7.42 10.13
CA GLY A 429 10.00 6.71 11.25
C GLY A 429 11.00 6.12 12.24
N SER A 430 10.47 5.58 13.33
CA SER A 430 11.20 5.00 14.46
C SER A 430 12.13 3.87 14.03
N THR A 431 11.65 2.92 13.22
CA THR A 431 12.43 1.80 12.67
C THR A 431 13.67 2.29 11.92
N ALA A 432 13.51 3.27 11.02
CA ALA A 432 14.63 3.84 10.28
C ALA A 432 15.69 4.46 11.19
N ARG A 433 15.27 5.14 12.27
CA ARG A 433 16.19 5.75 13.25
C ARG A 433 16.91 4.73 14.12
N GLN A 434 16.34 3.54 14.31
CA GLN A 434 16.95 2.48 15.12
C GLN A 434 18.11 1.77 14.39
N PHE A 435 18.14 1.75 13.06
CA PHE A 435 19.22 1.10 12.28
C PHE A 435 20.63 1.54 12.68
N ARG A 436 20.83 2.81 13.08
CA ARG A 436 22.15 3.30 13.55
C ARG A 436 22.64 2.62 14.83
N HIS A 437 21.74 1.97 15.57
CA HIS A 437 22.02 1.26 16.82
C HIS A 437 22.08 -0.27 16.62
N MET A 438 21.80 -0.76 15.40
CA MET A 438 21.81 -2.18 15.06
C MET A 438 23.17 -2.55 14.46
N SER A 439 24.10 -3.00 15.30
CA SER A 439 25.48 -3.32 14.89
C SER A 439 25.61 -4.52 13.95
N GLU A 440 24.59 -5.39 13.93
CA GLU A 440 24.57 -6.63 13.14
C GLU A 440 23.84 -6.46 11.81
N GLU A 441 23.12 -5.35 11.62
CA GLU A 441 22.36 -5.07 10.42
C GLU A 441 23.22 -4.33 9.40
N VAL A 442 23.14 -4.77 8.14
CA VAL A 442 23.69 -3.98 7.03
C VAL A 442 22.90 -2.69 6.89
N PRO A 443 23.54 -1.56 6.51
CA PRO A 443 22.81 -0.33 6.22
C PRO A 443 21.65 -0.63 5.26
N PRO A 444 20.42 -0.14 5.49
CA PRO A 444 19.31 -0.50 4.63
C PRO A 444 19.35 0.28 3.31
N TRP A 445 18.45 -0.08 2.41
CA TRP A 445 18.26 0.59 1.13
C TRP A 445 17.07 1.54 1.15
N HIS A 446 17.10 2.50 0.22
CA HIS A 446 16.02 3.43 -0.04
C HIS A 446 15.83 3.55 -1.55
N LEU A 447 14.57 3.48 -2.00
CA LEU A 447 14.17 3.55 -3.39
C LEU A 447 13.20 4.71 -3.61
N VAL A 448 13.47 5.52 -4.62
CA VAL A 448 12.52 6.50 -5.15
C VAL A 448 12.14 6.07 -6.56
N LEU A 449 10.84 5.83 -6.78
CA LEU A 449 10.30 5.25 -7.99
C LEU A 449 9.29 6.21 -8.62
N VAL A 450 9.41 6.44 -9.93
CA VAL A 450 8.44 7.23 -10.70
C VAL A 450 7.68 6.31 -11.65
N PRO A 451 6.42 5.97 -11.35
CA PRO A 451 5.61 5.09 -12.18
C PRO A 451 5.29 5.70 -13.56
N GLU A 452 5.29 4.84 -14.59
CA GLU A 452 4.82 5.16 -15.93
C GLU A 452 3.69 4.22 -16.35
N ARG A 453 2.59 4.81 -16.83
CA ARG A 453 1.50 4.03 -17.40
C ARG A 453 1.86 3.68 -18.83
N VAL A 454 2.03 2.39 -19.10
CA VAL A 454 2.18 1.90 -20.47
C VAL A 454 0.77 1.87 -21.09
N PRO A 455 0.50 2.62 -22.17
CA PRO A 455 -0.79 2.52 -22.86
C PRO A 455 -1.00 1.09 -23.33
N SER A 456 -2.15 0.50 -22.98
CA SER A 456 -2.56 -0.79 -23.55
C SER A 456 -2.67 -0.66 -25.06
N ARG A 457 -1.75 -1.31 -25.79
CA ARG A 457 -1.79 -1.41 -27.26
C ARG A 457 -2.89 -2.36 -27.72
#